data_AF-A0A1B6HTT3-F1
#
_entry.id   AF-A0A1B6HTT3-F1
#
_cell.length_a   1.000
_cell.length_b   1.000
_cell.length_c   1.000
_cell.angle_alpha   90.00
_cell.angle_beta   90.00
_cell.angle_gamma   90.00
#
_symmetry.space_group_name_H-M   'P 1'
#
loop_
_entity.id
_entity.type
_entity.pdbx_description
1 polymer ?
#
loop_
_entity_poly.entity_id
_entity_poly.type
_entity_poly.pdbx_seq_one_letter_code
_entity_poly.pdbx_strand_id
1 'polypeptide(L)'
;FSRRFAMEDAEKNLKHAKRDAKNGSAKEKIAADKAKKTLDRLKEQLLKLEVQETDREENKTIALGTSKLNYLDPRISVAWCKKFDVPIDKIYNKTQRDKFRWAIDMATADYVF
;
A
#
# COMPACT_ATOMS: atom_id res chain seq x y z
N PHE A 1 8.32 17.50 3.72
CA PHE A 1 9.49 17.84 4.54
C PHE A 1 9.61 17.02 5.83
N SER A 2 8.61 17.00 6.72
CA SER A 2 8.70 16.33 8.04
C SER A 2 9.06 14.82 8.02
N ARG A 3 8.50 14.02 7.10
CA ARG A 3 8.77 12.55 7.08
C ARG A 3 10.14 12.15 6.51
N ARG A 4 10.65 12.87 5.52
CA ARG A 4 12.02 12.63 4.99
C ARG A 4 13.08 12.96 6.05
N PHE A 5 12.85 14.00 6.85
CA PHE A 5 13.70 14.30 8.00
C PHE A 5 13.63 13.22 9.09
N ALA A 6 12.43 12.76 9.44
CA ALA A 6 12.25 11.65 10.40
C ALA A 6 12.93 10.35 9.94
N MET A 7 12.95 10.11 8.63
CA MET A 7 13.67 8.99 8.01
C MET A 7 15.19 9.13 8.18
N GLU A 8 15.74 10.31 7.89
CA GLU A 8 17.17 10.58 8.05
C GLU A 8 17.63 10.44 9.51
N ASP A 9 16.82 10.92 10.46
CA ASP A 9 17.07 10.76 11.89
C ASP A 9 17.00 9.28 12.31
N ALA A 10 16.00 8.53 11.83
CA ALA A 10 15.90 7.10 12.09
C ALA A 10 17.09 6.29 11.50
N GLU A 11 17.63 6.69 10.35
CA GLU A 11 18.84 6.09 9.77
C GLU A 11 20.09 6.37 10.61
N LYS A 12 20.25 7.62 11.08
CA LYS A 12 21.32 7.99 12.01
C LYS A 12 21.21 7.18 13.30
N ASN A 13 20.03 7.13 13.90
CA ASN A 13 19.76 6.36 15.12
C ASN A 13 20.06 4.86 14.94
N LEU A 14 19.68 4.27 13.80
CA LEU A 14 20.03 2.88 13.50
C LEU A 14 21.54 2.68 13.36
N LYS A 15 22.25 3.62 12.72
CA LYS A 15 23.72 3.54 12.57
C LYS A 15 24.43 3.59 13.92
N HIS A 16 23.98 4.48 14.83
CA HIS A 16 24.48 4.55 16.20
C HIS A 16 24.16 3.27 16.97
N ALA A 17 22.90 2.82 16.97
CA ALA A 17 22.50 1.60 17.68
C ALA A 17 23.23 0.35 17.18
N LYS A 18 23.49 0.24 15.87
CA LYS A 18 24.30 -0.86 15.29
C LYS A 18 25.76 -0.83 15.74
N ARG A 19 26.34 0.37 15.90
CA ARG A 19 27.72 0.52 16.41
C ARG A 19 27.80 0.03 17.85
N ASP A 20 26.86 0.43 18.68
CA ASP A 20 26.82 0.06 20.10
C ASP A 20 26.52 -1.45 20.28
N ALA A 21 25.68 -2.02 19.41
CA ALA A 21 25.37 -3.45 19.41
C ALA A 21 26.52 -4.36 18.94
N LYS A 22 27.54 -3.83 18.26
CA LYS A 22 28.63 -4.64 17.67
C LYS A 22 29.44 -5.39 18.73
N ASN A 23 29.73 -4.71 19.85
CA ASN A 23 30.41 -5.28 21.02
C ASN A 23 29.56 -5.16 22.30
N GLY A 24 28.29 -4.77 22.17
CA GLY A 24 27.37 -4.52 23.28
C GLY A 24 26.65 -5.76 23.80
N SER A 25 25.91 -5.58 24.88
CA SER A 25 25.12 -6.62 25.52
C SER A 25 23.88 -6.98 24.69
N ALA A 26 23.12 -7.98 25.16
CA ALA A 26 21.84 -8.33 24.57
C ALA A 26 20.89 -7.12 24.49
N LYS A 27 20.97 -6.16 25.42
CA LYS A 27 20.15 -4.95 25.44
C LYS A 27 20.43 -4.03 24.24
N GLU A 28 21.70 -3.80 23.91
CA GLU A 28 22.09 -2.98 22.77
C GLU A 28 21.71 -3.65 21.44
N LYS A 29 21.81 -4.98 21.35
CA LYS A 29 21.34 -5.74 20.18
C LYS A 29 19.82 -5.61 19.98
N ILE A 30 19.03 -5.67 21.05
CA ILE A 30 17.58 -5.45 21.00
C ILE A 30 17.26 -4.00 20.59
N ALA A 31 18.02 -3.01 21.09
CA ALA A 31 17.85 -1.62 20.71
C ALA A 31 18.09 -1.40 19.20
N ALA A 32 19.13 -2.01 18.63
CA ALA A 32 19.41 -1.97 17.20
C ALA A 32 18.28 -2.60 16.35
N ASP A 33 17.71 -3.73 16.80
CA ASP A 33 16.55 -4.34 16.12
C ASP A 33 15.31 -3.44 16.16
N LYS A 34 15.03 -2.80 17.30
CA LYS A 34 13.93 -1.83 17.43
C LYS A 34 14.13 -0.60 16.52
N ALA A 35 15.35 -0.07 16.45
CA ALA A 35 15.68 1.02 15.56
C ALA A 35 15.49 0.62 14.09
N LYS A 36 15.87 -0.62 13.73
CA LYS A 36 15.68 -1.16 12.37
C LYS A 36 14.20 -1.26 12.02
N LYS A 37 13.39 -1.89 12.88
CA LYS A 37 11.93 -2.00 12.71
C LYS A 37 11.26 -0.63 12.57
N THR A 38 11.75 0.36 13.32
CA THR A 38 11.23 1.74 13.24
C THR A 38 11.53 2.36 11.88
N LEU A 39 12.77 2.20 11.39
CA LEU A 39 13.17 2.68 10.08
C LEU A 39 12.36 2.00 8.96
N ASP A 40 12.22 0.68 9.01
CA ASP A 40 11.48 -0.09 8.01
C ASP A 40 10.00 0.35 7.94
N ARG A 41 9.37 0.58 9.10
CA ARG A 41 8.01 1.14 9.18
C ARG A 41 7.90 2.53 8.57
N LEU A 42 8.87 3.41 8.82
CA LEU A 42 8.87 4.76 8.26
C LEU A 42 9.08 4.74 6.74
N LYS A 43 9.88 3.80 6.20
CA LYS A 43 10.05 3.59 4.76
C LYS A 43 8.74 3.18 4.09
N GLU A 44 8.06 2.19 4.65
CA GLU A 44 6.76 1.74 4.14
C GLU A 44 5.72 2.88 4.15
N GLN A 45 5.69 3.66 5.23
CA GLN A 45 4.82 4.82 5.36
C GLN A 45 5.14 5.93 4.37
N LEU A 46 6.40 6.12 4.00
CA LEU A 46 6.81 7.09 2.99
C LEU A 46 6.39 6.62 1.60
N LEU A 47 6.69 5.37 1.25
CA LEU A 47 6.32 4.78 -0.03
C LEU A 47 4.81 4.91 -0.28
N LYS A 48 3.99 4.59 0.73
CA LYS A 48 2.53 4.73 0.62
C LYS A 48 2.09 6.16 0.33
N LEU A 49 2.76 7.16 0.91
CA LEU A 49 2.42 8.56 0.66
C LEU A 49 2.85 9.02 -0.73
N GLU A 50 4.03 8.60 -1.18
CA GLU A 50 4.53 8.95 -2.52
C GLU A 50 3.61 8.39 -3.60
N VAL A 51 3.17 7.13 -3.47
CA VAL A 51 2.15 6.54 -4.36
C VAL A 51 0.85 7.34 -4.33
N GLN A 52 0.36 7.71 -3.15
CA GLN A 52 -0.87 8.52 -3.03
C GLN A 52 -0.74 9.93 -3.62
N GLU A 53 0.44 10.53 -3.54
CA GLU A 53 0.72 11.85 -4.10
C GLU A 53 0.72 11.79 -5.62
N THR A 54 1.43 10.82 -6.20
CA THR A 54 1.43 10.55 -7.65
C THR A 54 0.01 10.28 -8.16
N ASP A 55 -0.73 9.37 -7.50
CA ASP A 55 -2.11 9.06 -7.88
C ASP A 55 -3.01 10.30 -7.90
N ARG A 56 -2.84 11.22 -6.95
CA ARG A 56 -3.65 12.45 -6.89
C ARG A 56 -3.28 13.43 -8.00
N GLU A 57 -1.99 13.60 -8.27
CA GLU A 57 -1.55 14.56 -9.29
C GLU A 57 -1.91 14.07 -10.70
N GLU A 58 -1.73 12.78 -10.99
CA GLU A 58 -2.10 12.18 -12.28
C GLU A 58 -3.62 12.20 -12.52
N ASN A 59 -4.42 12.01 -11.47
CA ASN A 59 -5.88 12.01 -11.57
C ASN A 59 -6.53 13.39 -11.37
N LYS A 60 -5.75 14.46 -11.22
CA LYS A 60 -6.25 15.80 -10.87
C LYS A 60 -7.27 16.35 -11.87
N THR A 61 -7.17 15.98 -13.13
CA THR A 61 -8.05 16.43 -14.22
C THR A 61 -8.92 15.32 -14.79
N ILE A 62 -8.85 14.10 -14.24
CA ILE A 62 -9.48 12.90 -14.83
C ILE A 62 -10.57 12.35 -13.91
N ALA A 63 -11.79 12.26 -14.43
CA ALA A 63 -12.94 11.68 -13.73
C ALA A 63 -13.07 10.18 -14.02
N LEU A 64 -12.39 9.34 -13.23
CA LEU A 64 -12.39 7.87 -13.40
C LEU A 64 -13.74 7.18 -13.09
N GLY A 65 -14.65 7.86 -12.38
CA GLY A 65 -15.90 7.24 -11.91
C GLY A 65 -16.82 6.78 -13.04
N THR A 66 -16.93 7.57 -14.11
CA THR A 66 -17.87 7.30 -15.22
C THR A 66 -17.47 6.05 -16.00
N SER A 67 -16.20 5.92 -16.37
CA SER A 67 -15.68 4.73 -17.06
C SER A 67 -15.82 3.48 -16.21
N LYS A 68 -15.39 3.57 -14.95
CA LYS A 68 -15.47 2.47 -13.99
C LYS A 68 -16.88 1.93 -13.77
N LEU A 69 -17.91 2.79 -13.83
CA LEU A 69 -19.28 2.39 -13.51
C LEU A 69 -20.10 1.94 -14.71
N ASN A 70 -19.75 2.38 -15.92
CA ASN A 70 -20.63 2.29 -17.07
C ASN A 70 -19.97 1.71 -18.33
N TYR A 71 -18.64 1.78 -18.45
CA TYR A 71 -17.94 1.41 -19.68
C TYR A 71 -16.95 0.25 -19.52
N LEU A 72 -16.61 -0.12 -18.29
CA LEU A 72 -15.76 -1.28 -17.99
C LEU A 72 -16.62 -2.45 -17.51
N ASP A 73 -16.35 -3.65 -18.03
CA ASP A 73 -16.97 -4.87 -17.51
C ASP A 73 -16.44 -5.15 -16.10
N PRO A 74 -17.30 -5.13 -15.06
CA PRO A 74 -16.88 -5.32 -13.68
C PRO A 74 -16.20 -6.68 -13.43
N ARG A 75 -16.45 -7.70 -14.26
CA ARG A 75 -15.82 -9.02 -14.15
C ARG A 75 -14.32 -8.96 -14.38
N ILE A 76 -13.84 -8.03 -15.21
CA ILE A 76 -12.40 -7.80 -15.42
C ILE A 76 -11.73 -7.42 -14.09
N SER A 77 -12.30 -6.43 -13.38
CA SER A 77 -11.77 -6.00 -12.08
C SER A 77 -11.94 -7.07 -10.99
N VAL A 78 -13.05 -7.82 -10.99
CA VAL A 78 -13.27 -8.92 -10.04
C VAL A 78 -12.26 -10.05 -10.25
N ALA A 79 -12.01 -10.45 -11.49
CA ALA A 79 -11.04 -11.49 -11.82
C ALA A 79 -9.63 -11.09 -11.40
N TRP A 80 -9.23 -9.85 -11.67
CA TRP A 80 -7.97 -9.29 -11.20
C TRP A 80 -7.86 -9.32 -9.67
N CYS A 81 -8.93 -8.93 -8.94
CA CYS A 81 -8.95 -9.00 -7.48
C CYS A 81 -8.76 -10.42 -6.96
N LYS A 82 -9.44 -11.41 -7.56
CA LYS A 82 -9.30 -12.82 -7.18
C LYS A 82 -7.91 -13.38 -7.50
N LYS A 83 -7.33 -12.98 -8.63
CA LYS A 83 -6.01 -13.44 -9.07
C LYS A 83 -4.85 -12.96 -8.19
N PHE A 84 -4.96 -11.73 -7.65
CA PHE A 84 -3.91 -11.11 -6.84
C PHE A 84 -4.26 -10.98 -5.35
N ASP A 85 -5.32 -11.66 -4.91
CA ASP A 85 -5.83 -11.62 -3.52
C ASP A 85 -6.07 -10.18 -3.00
N VAL A 86 -6.62 -9.32 -3.86
CA VAL A 86 -6.95 -7.94 -3.52
C VAL A 86 -8.39 -7.87 -3.00
N PRO A 87 -8.63 -7.33 -1.79
CA PRO A 87 -9.98 -7.18 -1.28
C PRO A 87 -10.86 -6.30 -2.18
N ILE A 88 -12.02 -6.82 -2.59
CA ILE A 88 -12.90 -6.15 -3.56
C ILE A 88 -13.43 -4.80 -3.05
N ASP A 89 -13.46 -4.57 -1.74
CA ASP A 89 -13.84 -3.30 -1.12
C ASP A 89 -12.83 -2.17 -1.36
N LYS A 90 -11.58 -2.51 -1.73
CA LYS A 90 -10.57 -1.53 -2.17
C LYS A 90 -10.85 -1.00 -3.57
N ILE A 91 -11.52 -1.80 -4.40
CA ILE A 91 -11.86 -1.42 -5.76
C ILE A 91 -13.27 -0.84 -5.82
N TYR A 92 -14.28 -1.52 -5.26
CA TYR A 92 -15.66 -1.06 -5.29
C TYR A 92 -16.17 -0.73 -3.89
N ASN A 93 -16.75 0.46 -3.72
CA ASN A 93 -17.44 0.82 -2.49
C ASN A 93 -18.75 0.00 -2.30
N LYS A 94 -19.43 0.13 -1.16
CA LYS A 94 -20.62 -0.66 -0.83
C LYS A 94 -21.68 -0.64 -1.94
N THR A 95 -22.10 0.55 -2.37
CA THR A 95 -23.12 0.73 -3.42
C THR A 95 -22.71 0.12 -4.75
N GLN A 96 -21.43 0.23 -5.12
CA GLN A 96 -20.91 -0.36 -6.35
C GLN A 96 -20.87 -1.89 -6.31
N ARG A 97 -20.53 -2.47 -5.15
CA ARG A 97 -20.58 -3.93 -4.97
C ARG A 97 -22.00 -4.48 -5.05
N ASP A 98 -22.99 -3.72 -4.57
CA ASP A 98 -24.38 -4.11 -4.71
C ASP A 98 -24.84 -4.05 -6.17
N LYS A 99 -24.45 -3.00 -6.92
CA LYS A 99 -24.70 -2.90 -8.37
C LYS A 99 -24.06 -4.05 -9.17
N PHE A 100 -22.84 -4.46 -8.80
CA PHE A 100 -22.06 -5.47 -9.52
C PHE A 100 -22.04 -6.84 -8.85
N ARG A 101 -23.03 -7.13 -8.00
CA ARG A 101 -23.12 -8.40 -7.26
C ARG A 101 -23.01 -9.62 -8.18
N TRP A 102 -23.75 -9.58 -9.29
CA TRP A 102 -23.74 -10.62 -10.32
C TRP A 102 -22.33 -10.94 -10.85
N ALA A 103 -21.49 -9.92 -11.03
CA ALA A 103 -20.13 -10.10 -11.52
C ALA A 103 -19.20 -10.67 -10.44
N ILE A 104 -19.38 -10.23 -9.19
CA ILE A 104 -18.59 -10.70 -8.03
C ILE A 104 -18.79 -12.21 -7.81
N ASP A 105 -20.05 -12.65 -7.90
CA ASP A 105 -20.43 -14.03 -7.61
C ASP A 105 -20.03 -14.98 -8.76
N MET A 106 -20.10 -14.52 -10.02
CA MET A 106 -19.88 -15.40 -11.18
C MET A 106 -18.45 -15.39 -11.74
N ALA A 107 -17.69 -14.30 -11.64
CA ALA A 107 -16.38 -14.22 -12.29
C ALA A 107 -15.32 -15.06 -11.55
N THR A 108 -14.53 -15.85 -12.28
CA THR A 108 -13.36 -16.55 -11.75
C THR A 108 -12.09 -15.72 -11.95
N ALA A 109 -10.96 -16.16 -11.39
CA ALA A 109 -9.67 -15.47 -11.55
C ALA A 109 -9.14 -15.48 -13.00
N ASP A 110 -9.66 -16.39 -13.84
CA ASP A 110 -9.21 -16.62 -15.22
C ASP A 110 -10.15 -16.01 -16.27
N TYR A 111 -11.08 -15.15 -15.85
CA TYR A 111 -11.99 -14.47 -16.77
C TYR A 111 -11.23 -13.64 -17.81
N VAL A 112 -11.60 -13.82 -19.08
CA VAL A 112 -11.13 -13.04 -20.23
C VAL A 112 -12.35 -12.40 -20.89
N PHE A 113 -12.27 -11.09 -21.16
CA PHE A 113 -13.33 -10.31 -21.81
C PHE A 113 -13.34 -10.55 -23.32
#